data_AF-A0A7M7R4Y0-F1
#
_entry.id   AF-A0A7M7R4Y0-F1
#
_cell.length_a   1.000
_cell.length_b   1.000
_cell.length_c   1.000
_cell.angle_alpha   90.00
_cell.angle_beta   90.00
_cell.angle_gamma   90.00
#
_symmetry.space_group_name_H-M   'P 1'
#
loop_
_entity.id
_entity.type
_entity.pdbx_description
1 polymer ?
#
loop_
_entity_poly.entity_id
_entity_poly.type
_entity_poly.pdbx_seq_one_letter_code
_entity_poly.pdbx_strand_id
1 'polypeptide(L)'
;MWDSDRYLKKTFSRAVSRTQPDVIVFLGDLMDEGHIANAEDFEKYKRRLAHIFDTPDHIMKIYLPGDNDIGGEEDMVSSHIHERFNYAYTQSDTLVYSTATFFKVNRLTKTIPAAPKEAFLNDYAERNTTNVVLSHMPLLFMPGTFVQNVLKELSPQIIFTAHEHKAMHMSLDTATDQLSEIWILPPHKTPLYQLRLDMGDIHEIQIPTCSYRMGTPNMGYGLAYIDTQEKTLDFTILWLPERFYQIWIYLYVLGAAFLFSIFFLICSTCMSNHIAYSRVPI
;
A
#
# COMPACT_ATOMS: atom_id res chain seq x y z
N MET A 1 -10.22 -1.47 15.09
CA MET A 1 -9.19 -0.43 14.86
C MET A 1 -7.85 -0.80 15.51
N TRP A 2 -7.78 -0.95 16.85
CA TRP A 2 -6.53 -1.21 17.57
C TRP A 2 -5.67 -2.38 17.04
N ASP A 3 -6.30 -3.52 16.73
CA ASP A 3 -5.56 -4.70 16.27
C ASP A 3 -4.86 -4.47 14.92
N SER A 4 -5.55 -3.78 14.01
CA SER A 4 -5.06 -3.46 12.67
C SER A 4 -3.89 -2.49 12.74
N ASP A 5 -4.00 -1.45 13.56
CA ASP A 5 -2.94 -0.46 13.73
C ASP A 5 -1.67 -1.09 14.29
N ARG A 6 -1.81 -1.97 15.29
CA ARG A 6 -0.68 -2.71 15.87
C ARG A 6 -0.06 -3.68 14.87
N TYR A 7 -0.90 -4.38 14.08
CA TYR A 7 -0.43 -5.28 13.03
C TYR A 7 0.41 -4.52 12.00
N LEU A 8 -0.16 -3.46 11.41
CA LEU A 8 0.50 -2.61 10.42
C LEU A 8 1.78 -1.99 10.96
N LYS A 9 1.75 -1.42 12.17
CA LYS A 9 2.94 -0.81 12.78
C LYS A 9 4.07 -1.82 12.97
N LYS A 10 3.74 -3.04 13.40
CA LYS A 10 4.72 -4.11 13.63
C LYS A 10 5.28 -4.66 12.32
N THR A 11 4.45 -4.85 11.30
CA THR A 11 4.91 -5.36 10.00
C THR A 11 5.71 -4.31 9.24
N PHE A 12 5.26 -3.05 9.24
CA PHE A 12 5.95 -1.93 8.60
C PHE A 12 7.31 -1.66 9.23
N SER A 13 7.37 -1.49 10.56
CA SER A 13 8.65 -1.26 11.25
C SER A 13 9.66 -2.38 11.00
N ARG A 14 9.20 -3.64 10.89
CA ARG A 14 10.05 -4.76 10.50
C ARG A 14 10.54 -4.64 9.06
N ALA A 15 9.66 -4.33 8.11
CA ALA A 15 10.05 -4.13 6.71
C ALA A 15 11.13 -3.04 6.62
N VAL A 16 10.85 -1.84 7.14
CA VAL A 16 11.79 -0.70 7.12
C VAL A 16 13.12 -1.04 7.79
N SER A 17 13.11 -1.68 8.98
CA SER A 17 14.34 -2.04 9.68
C SER A 17 15.22 -3.06 8.93
N ARG A 18 14.62 -3.87 8.05
CA ARG A 18 15.30 -4.95 7.34
C ARG A 18 15.75 -4.53 5.96
N THR A 19 14.98 -3.68 5.28
CA THR A 19 15.27 -3.24 3.92
C THR A 19 16.04 -1.93 3.89
N GLN A 20 15.98 -1.13 4.95
CA GLN A 20 16.66 0.17 5.05
C GLN A 20 16.45 1.04 3.80
N PRO A 21 15.18 1.32 3.42
CA PRO A 21 14.89 1.95 2.14
C PRO A 21 15.30 3.42 2.13
N ASP A 22 15.75 3.90 0.98
CA ASP A 22 16.00 5.33 0.73
C ASP A 22 14.70 6.13 0.53
N VAL A 23 13.71 5.50 -0.11
CA VAL A 23 12.43 6.09 -0.49
C VAL A 23 11.29 5.15 -0.08
N ILE A 24 10.24 5.70 0.53
CA ILE A 24 8.99 5.00 0.83
C ILE A 24 7.86 5.72 0.12
N VAL A 25 7.13 4.97 -0.71
CA VAL A 25 5.97 5.48 -1.44
C VAL A 25 4.69 4.92 -0.82
N PHE A 26 3.75 5.81 -0.51
CA PHE A 26 2.39 5.48 -0.12
C PHE A 26 1.47 5.74 -1.31
N LEU A 27 1.03 4.66 -1.97
CA LEU A 27 0.31 4.67 -3.25
C LEU A 27 -1.20 4.98 -3.11
N GLY A 28 -1.62 5.72 -2.10
CA GLY A 28 -3.04 6.02 -1.86
C GLY A 28 -3.70 5.20 -0.76
N ASP A 29 -4.97 5.50 -0.54
CA ASP A 29 -5.80 4.99 0.57
C ASP A 29 -5.12 5.11 1.92
N LEU A 30 -4.65 6.32 2.19
CA LEU A 30 -3.98 6.68 3.44
C LEU A 30 -4.97 6.75 4.61
N MET A 31 -6.23 7.07 4.29
CA MET A 31 -7.33 7.24 5.23
C MET A 31 -8.47 6.29 4.89
N ASP A 32 -9.23 5.90 5.91
CA ASP A 32 -10.36 4.98 5.72
C ASP A 32 -11.51 5.65 4.95
N GLU A 33 -11.81 6.91 5.26
CA GLU A 33 -12.96 7.66 4.71
C GLU A 33 -12.59 9.15 4.56
N GLY A 34 -11.37 9.41 4.08
CA GLY A 34 -10.80 10.75 3.97
C GLY A 34 -11.63 11.73 3.15
N HIS A 35 -12.38 11.23 2.17
CA HIS A 35 -13.21 12.06 1.29
C HIS A 35 -14.49 12.59 1.96
N ILE A 36 -15.11 11.81 2.86
CA ILE A 36 -16.31 12.22 3.62
C ILE A 36 -16.00 12.73 5.03
N ALA A 37 -14.77 12.57 5.52
CA ALA A 37 -14.39 12.98 6.86
C ALA A 37 -14.62 14.49 7.12
N ASN A 38 -15.11 14.82 8.31
CA ASN A 38 -15.03 16.17 8.84
C ASN A 38 -13.58 16.53 9.21
N ALA A 39 -13.30 17.78 9.60
CA ALA A 39 -11.94 18.22 9.90
C ALA A 39 -11.30 17.49 11.09
N GLU A 40 -12.08 17.12 12.12
CA GLU A 40 -11.59 16.41 13.30
C GLU A 40 -11.21 14.97 12.97
N ASP A 41 -12.08 14.25 12.26
CA ASP A 41 -11.82 12.87 11.83
C ASP A 41 -10.65 12.79 10.84
N PHE A 42 -10.56 13.75 9.91
CA PHE A 42 -9.44 13.83 8.97
C PHE A 42 -8.10 14.00 9.69
N GLU A 43 -8.02 14.89 10.68
CA GLU A 43 -6.81 15.09 11.48
C GLU A 43 -6.49 13.86 12.33
N LYS A 44 -7.50 13.17 12.86
CA LYS A 44 -7.34 11.89 13.56
C LYS A 44 -6.78 10.81 12.64
N TYR A 45 -7.27 10.69 11.40
CA TYR A 45 -6.75 9.75 10.41
C TYR A 45 -5.30 10.05 10.05
N LYS A 46 -4.97 11.33 9.83
CA LYS A 46 -3.60 11.78 9.57
C LYS A 46 -2.64 11.42 10.72
N ARG A 47 -3.01 11.70 11.97
CA ARG A 47 -2.19 11.33 13.16
C ARG A 47 -2.03 9.82 13.30
N ARG A 48 -3.09 9.07 13.03
CA ARG A 48 -3.07 7.60 13.06
C ARG A 48 -2.13 7.04 12.00
N LEU A 49 -2.19 7.53 10.76
CA LEU A 49 -1.27 7.15 9.69
C LEU A 49 0.18 7.41 10.11
N ALA A 50 0.48 8.63 10.58
CA ALA A 50 1.82 9.00 11.03
C ALA A 50 2.32 8.12 12.19
N HIS A 51 1.44 7.70 13.09
CA HIS A 51 1.79 6.82 14.21
C HIS A 51 2.07 5.38 13.81
N ILE A 52 1.36 4.86 12.81
CA ILE A 52 1.50 3.50 12.29
C ILE A 52 2.75 3.39 11.41
N PHE A 53 2.92 4.35 10.50
CA PHE A 53 3.98 4.39 9.49
C PHE A 53 5.10 5.35 9.86
N ASP A 54 5.48 5.32 11.14
CA ASP A 54 6.59 6.10 11.68
C ASP A 54 7.90 5.69 10.98
N THR A 55 8.61 6.67 10.45
CA THR A 55 9.73 6.46 9.52
C THR A 55 10.82 7.49 9.84
N PRO A 56 12.11 7.08 9.89
CA PRO A 56 13.23 8.01 10.06
C PRO A 56 13.23 9.19 9.07
N ASP A 57 13.70 10.35 9.54
CA ASP A 57 13.65 11.61 8.77
C ASP A 57 14.52 11.60 7.49
N HIS A 58 15.55 10.76 7.43
CA HIS A 58 16.43 10.66 6.25
C HIS A 58 15.79 9.93 5.07
N ILE A 59 14.69 9.20 5.30
CA ILE A 59 13.99 8.45 4.26
C ILE A 59 13.00 9.39 3.57
N MET A 60 13.12 9.51 2.25
CA MET A 60 12.17 10.28 1.46
C MET A 60 10.81 9.57 1.47
N LYS A 61 9.75 10.29 1.85
CA LYS A 61 8.37 9.78 1.83
C LYS A 61 7.63 10.40 0.66
N ILE A 62 6.87 9.63 -0.11
CA ILE A 62 6.04 10.13 -1.22
C ILE A 62 4.60 9.71 -0.97
N TYR A 63 3.69 10.67 -0.86
CA TYR A 63 2.26 10.41 -0.63
C TYR A 63 1.45 10.69 -1.89
N LEU A 64 0.62 9.72 -2.27
CA LEU A 64 -0.43 9.89 -3.27
C LEU A 64 -1.79 9.69 -2.59
N PRO A 65 -2.87 10.35 -3.07
CA PRO A 65 -4.22 10.03 -2.65
C PRO A 65 -4.76 8.80 -3.41
N GLY A 66 -5.56 7.99 -2.72
CA GLY A 66 -6.47 7.01 -3.34
C GLY A 66 -7.92 7.46 -3.30
N ASP A 67 -8.84 6.61 -3.75
CA ASP A 67 -10.27 6.92 -3.77
C ASP A 67 -10.84 7.07 -2.35
N ASN A 68 -10.35 6.34 -1.36
CA ASN A 68 -10.80 6.51 0.02
C ASN A 68 -10.38 7.88 0.59
N ASP A 69 -9.29 8.47 0.08
CA ASP A 69 -8.78 9.76 0.52
C ASP A 69 -9.53 10.95 -0.10
N ILE A 70 -9.86 10.89 -1.39
CA ILE A 70 -10.39 12.02 -2.16
C ILE A 70 -11.70 11.76 -2.94
N GLY A 71 -12.22 10.53 -2.90
CA GLY A 71 -13.32 10.08 -3.74
C GLY A 71 -12.83 9.83 -5.18
N GLY A 72 -13.74 9.83 -6.14
CA GLY A 72 -13.36 9.75 -7.56
C GLY A 72 -13.60 8.40 -8.25
N GLU A 73 -13.99 7.37 -7.50
CA GLU A 73 -14.24 6.04 -8.07
C GLU A 73 -15.55 6.00 -8.85
N GLU A 74 -16.65 6.44 -8.25
CA GLU A 74 -17.98 6.50 -8.89
C GLU A 74 -18.38 7.92 -9.32
N ASP A 75 -17.82 8.94 -8.65
CA ASP A 75 -18.18 10.35 -8.80
C ASP A 75 -16.97 11.22 -9.18
N MET A 76 -17.21 12.50 -9.52
CA MET A 76 -16.11 13.44 -9.71
C MET A 76 -15.47 13.85 -8.38
N VAL A 77 -14.14 13.93 -8.35
CA VAL A 77 -13.39 14.45 -7.19
C VAL A 77 -13.74 15.92 -6.96
N SER A 78 -14.16 16.25 -5.74
CA SER A 78 -14.41 17.64 -5.32
C SER A 78 -13.09 18.40 -5.15
N SER A 79 -13.01 19.62 -5.72
CA SER A 79 -11.82 20.48 -5.60
C SER A 79 -11.42 20.74 -4.15
N HIS A 80 -12.39 20.99 -3.26
CA HIS A 80 -12.13 21.22 -1.84
C HIS A 80 -11.50 19.99 -1.16
N ILE A 81 -11.98 18.79 -1.48
CA ILE A 81 -11.45 17.55 -0.90
C ILE A 81 -10.02 17.32 -1.39
N HIS A 82 -9.79 17.51 -2.70
CA HIS A 82 -8.47 17.39 -3.29
C HIS A 82 -7.47 18.40 -2.70
N GLU A 83 -7.86 19.67 -2.56
CA GLU A 83 -7.06 20.71 -1.94
C GLU A 83 -6.76 20.41 -0.46
N ARG A 84 -7.73 19.88 0.29
CA ARG A 84 -7.51 19.46 1.69
C ARG A 84 -6.43 18.38 1.79
N PHE A 85 -6.45 17.38 0.90
CA PHE A 85 -5.41 16.35 0.85
C PHE A 85 -4.03 16.94 0.53
N ASN A 86 -3.95 17.79 -0.51
CA ASN A 86 -2.70 18.42 -0.93
C ASN A 86 -2.12 19.36 0.14
N TYR A 87 -2.99 20.04 0.91
CA TYR A 87 -2.57 20.82 2.07
C TYR A 87 -2.06 19.91 3.22
N ALA A 88 -2.70 18.77 3.44
CA ALA A 88 -2.31 17.85 4.51
C ALA A 88 -0.98 17.14 4.26
N TYR A 89 -0.70 16.82 2.99
CA TYR A 89 0.51 16.11 2.52
C TYR A 89 1.26 16.94 1.46
N THR A 90 1.52 18.22 1.77
CA THR A 90 2.16 19.15 0.83
C THR A 90 3.53 18.64 0.37
N GLN A 91 3.62 18.34 -0.91
CA GLN A 91 4.81 17.85 -1.60
C GLN A 91 4.74 18.25 -3.08
N SER A 92 5.89 18.32 -3.75
CA SER A 92 5.92 18.42 -5.20
C SER A 92 5.29 17.19 -5.85
N ASP A 93 4.63 17.36 -6.99
CA ASP A 93 4.14 16.24 -7.81
C ASP A 93 5.26 15.58 -8.62
N THR A 94 6.44 16.20 -8.67
CA THR A 94 7.68 15.61 -9.20
C THR A 94 8.76 15.66 -8.14
N LEU A 95 9.30 14.49 -7.77
CA LEU A 95 10.38 14.36 -6.79
C LEU A 95 11.58 13.69 -7.42
N VAL A 96 12.78 14.04 -6.99
CA VAL A 96 14.02 13.42 -7.47
C VAL A 96 14.79 12.88 -6.28
N TYR A 97 15.18 11.61 -6.35
CA TYR A 97 16.12 11.00 -5.42
C TYR A 97 17.27 10.39 -6.21
N SER A 98 18.50 10.87 -5.96
CA SER A 98 19.66 10.50 -6.77
C SER A 98 19.38 10.75 -8.26
N THR A 99 19.31 9.68 -9.04
CA THR A 99 19.06 9.67 -10.50
C THR A 99 17.66 9.17 -10.88
N ALA A 100 16.81 8.84 -9.91
CA ALA A 100 15.43 8.47 -10.14
C ALA A 100 14.50 9.69 -10.01
N THR A 101 13.64 9.90 -11.00
CA THR A 101 12.60 10.95 -10.99
C THR A 101 11.24 10.31 -10.81
N PHE A 102 10.54 10.67 -9.75
CA PHE A 102 9.21 10.16 -9.40
C PHE A 102 8.14 11.17 -9.80
N PHE A 103 7.17 10.73 -10.59
CA PHE A 103 6.03 11.53 -11.04
C PHE A 103 4.74 11.02 -10.40
N LYS A 104 4.03 11.89 -9.67
CA LYS A 104 2.71 11.59 -9.13
C LYS A 104 1.65 11.81 -10.20
N VAL A 105 1.12 10.73 -10.75
CA VAL A 105 0.01 10.75 -11.70
C VAL A 105 -1.28 10.41 -10.96
N ASN A 106 -2.33 11.20 -11.16
CA ASN A 106 -3.62 10.96 -10.52
C ASN A 106 -4.71 10.74 -11.57
N ARG A 107 -5.15 9.49 -11.72
CA ARG A 107 -6.22 9.11 -12.65
C ARG A 107 -7.59 9.65 -12.22
N LEU A 108 -7.86 9.74 -10.92
CA LEU A 108 -9.14 10.19 -10.36
C LEU A 108 -9.41 11.66 -10.72
N THR A 109 -8.36 12.49 -10.71
CA THR A 109 -8.42 13.91 -11.08
C THR A 109 -7.93 14.20 -12.50
N LYS A 110 -7.48 13.17 -13.23
CA LYS A 110 -6.82 13.25 -14.55
C LYS A 110 -5.64 14.25 -14.58
N THR A 111 -4.83 14.25 -13.52
CA THR A 111 -3.68 15.15 -13.39
C THR A 111 -2.39 14.44 -13.79
N ILE A 112 -1.62 15.11 -14.65
CA ILE A 112 -0.25 14.72 -15.05
C ILE A 112 0.68 15.86 -14.61
N PRO A 113 1.75 15.58 -13.86
CA PRO A 113 2.69 16.62 -13.44
C PRO A 113 3.50 17.12 -14.63
N ALA A 114 3.97 18.36 -14.55
CA ALA A 114 4.89 18.87 -15.55
C ALA A 114 6.23 18.12 -15.46
N ALA A 115 6.61 17.41 -16.52
CA ALA A 115 7.94 16.83 -16.59
C ALA A 115 9.01 17.92 -16.84
N PRO A 116 10.20 17.80 -16.22
CA PRO A 116 11.33 18.66 -16.54
C PRO A 116 11.61 18.61 -18.05
N LYS A 117 11.94 19.75 -18.68
CA LYS A 117 12.30 19.79 -20.12
C LYS A 117 13.38 18.78 -20.48
N GLU A 118 14.24 18.48 -19.53
CA GLU A 118 15.30 17.49 -19.67
C GLU A 118 14.73 16.09 -19.81
N ALA A 119 13.63 15.70 -19.16
CA ALA A 119 13.06 14.35 -19.28
C ALA A 119 12.90 13.95 -20.77
N PHE A 120 12.38 14.84 -21.60
CA PHE A 120 11.98 14.60 -23.00
C PHE A 120 13.08 14.47 -24.05
N LEU A 121 14.36 14.58 -23.71
CA LEU A 121 15.41 14.44 -24.74
C LEU A 121 15.60 12.96 -25.07
N ASN A 122 15.47 12.64 -26.36
CA ASN A 122 15.39 11.32 -27.02
C ASN A 122 16.53 10.31 -26.75
N ASP A 123 17.40 10.53 -25.77
CA ASP A 123 18.50 9.64 -25.41
C ASP A 123 18.36 9.11 -23.98
N TYR A 124 17.23 8.47 -23.69
CA TYR A 124 17.04 7.73 -22.44
C TYR A 124 18.05 6.59 -22.28
N ALA A 125 18.53 6.02 -23.39
CA ALA A 125 19.59 5.02 -23.41
C ALA A 125 20.95 5.59 -22.96
N GLU A 126 21.20 6.90 -23.16
CA GLU A 126 22.49 7.52 -22.83
C GLU A 126 22.51 8.17 -21.44
N ARG A 127 21.35 8.30 -20.78
CA ARG A 127 21.25 8.95 -19.47
C ARG A 127 21.16 7.94 -18.37
N ASN A 128 21.91 8.15 -17.30
CA ASN A 128 21.82 7.36 -16.07
C ASN A 128 20.61 7.74 -15.20
N THR A 129 19.46 8.08 -15.79
CA THR A 129 18.23 8.43 -15.06
C THR A 129 17.11 7.41 -15.28
N THR A 130 16.21 7.28 -14.31
CA THR A 130 15.00 6.44 -14.42
C THR A 130 13.78 7.27 -14.05
N ASN A 131 12.81 7.34 -14.96
CA ASN A 131 11.51 7.95 -14.76
C ASN A 131 10.55 6.90 -14.19
N VAL A 132 10.07 7.18 -12.98
CA VAL A 132 9.16 6.35 -12.21
C VAL A 132 7.82 7.06 -12.13
N VAL A 133 6.77 6.46 -12.67
CA VAL A 133 5.40 6.96 -12.46
C VAL A 133 4.78 6.26 -11.26
N LEU A 134 4.12 7.03 -10.42
CA LEU A 134 3.37 6.57 -9.26
C LEU A 134 1.91 6.96 -9.48
N SER A 135 1.00 6.00 -9.35
CA SER A 135 -0.45 6.25 -9.42
C SER A 135 -1.17 5.34 -8.44
N HIS A 136 -2.28 5.79 -7.85
CA HIS A 136 -3.11 4.88 -7.06
C HIS A 136 -3.82 3.87 -7.98
N MET A 137 -4.54 4.38 -8.98
CA MET A 137 -5.27 3.57 -9.95
C MET A 137 -4.31 2.95 -10.98
N PRO A 138 -4.56 1.70 -11.41
CA PRO A 138 -3.86 1.10 -12.55
C PRO A 138 -3.94 1.95 -13.82
N LEU A 139 -2.86 1.96 -14.61
CA LEU A 139 -2.79 2.76 -15.84
C LEU A 139 -2.92 1.87 -17.07
N LEU A 140 -2.00 0.93 -17.28
CA LEU A 140 -1.92 0.06 -18.45
C LEU A 140 -3.11 -0.92 -18.56
N PHE A 141 -3.72 -1.33 -17.44
CA PHE A 141 -4.95 -2.15 -17.46
C PHE A 141 -6.17 -1.40 -17.98
N MET A 142 -6.17 -0.08 -17.90
CA MET A 142 -7.30 0.76 -18.27
C MET A 142 -6.81 1.79 -19.30
N PRO A 143 -6.50 1.35 -20.53
CA PRO A 143 -5.93 2.22 -21.55
C PRO A 143 -6.91 3.34 -21.93
N GLY A 144 -6.38 4.44 -22.44
CA GLY A 144 -7.16 5.59 -22.88
C GLY A 144 -6.30 6.81 -23.14
N THR A 145 -6.93 7.90 -23.59
CA THR A 145 -6.23 9.15 -23.94
C THR A 145 -5.40 9.72 -22.80
N PHE A 146 -5.91 9.62 -21.57
CA PHE A 146 -5.16 10.03 -20.37
C PHE A 146 -3.86 9.24 -20.22
N VAL A 147 -3.93 7.90 -20.33
CA VAL A 147 -2.75 7.03 -20.19
C VAL A 147 -1.77 7.29 -21.33
N GLN A 148 -2.24 7.44 -22.57
CA GLN A 148 -1.39 7.81 -23.70
C GLN A 148 -0.63 9.12 -23.46
N ASN A 149 -1.30 10.14 -22.89
CA ASN A 149 -0.65 11.38 -22.52
C ASN A 149 0.39 11.17 -21.41
N VAL A 150 0.09 10.35 -20.39
CA VAL A 150 1.07 10.00 -19.33
C VAL A 150 2.32 9.36 -19.94
N LEU A 151 2.15 8.34 -20.80
CA LEU A 151 3.28 7.64 -21.41
C LEU A 151 4.10 8.57 -22.32
N LYS A 152 3.42 9.41 -23.10
CA LYS A 152 4.06 10.38 -24.01
C LYS A 152 4.77 11.50 -23.26
N GLU A 153 4.13 12.06 -22.23
CA GLU A 153 4.62 13.24 -21.51
C GLU A 153 5.67 12.91 -20.47
N LEU A 154 5.66 11.71 -19.88
CA LEU A 154 6.58 11.35 -18.80
C LEU A 154 7.62 10.31 -19.23
N SER A 155 7.38 9.60 -20.34
CA SER A 155 8.18 8.46 -20.83
C SER A 155 8.73 7.56 -19.70
N PRO A 156 7.83 6.96 -18.88
CA PRO A 156 8.24 6.14 -17.75
C PRO A 156 8.92 4.86 -18.22
N GLN A 157 9.91 4.38 -17.47
CA GLN A 157 10.39 2.99 -17.61
C GLN A 157 9.64 2.05 -16.66
N ILE A 158 9.19 2.57 -15.53
CA ILE A 158 8.47 1.81 -14.51
C ILE A 158 7.32 2.62 -13.93
N ILE A 159 6.20 1.94 -13.72
CA ILE A 159 4.97 2.46 -13.12
C ILE A 159 4.66 1.61 -11.88
N PHE A 160 4.43 2.24 -10.74
CA PHE A 160 3.91 1.56 -9.55
C PHE A 160 2.47 1.98 -9.27
N THR A 161 1.58 1.00 -9.14
CA THR A 161 0.14 1.19 -8.93
C THR A 161 -0.41 0.35 -7.77
N ALA A 162 -1.65 0.62 -7.35
CA ALA A 162 -2.32 -0.05 -6.24
C ALA A 162 -3.82 -0.30 -6.57
N HIS A 163 -4.73 0.01 -5.63
CA HIS A 163 -6.20 -0.11 -5.72
C HIS A 163 -6.77 -1.54 -5.79
N GLU A 164 -6.29 -2.41 -6.70
CA GLU A 164 -6.86 -3.75 -6.94
C GLU A 164 -6.60 -4.79 -5.81
N HIS A 165 -5.81 -4.40 -4.80
CA HIS A 165 -5.39 -5.25 -3.68
C HIS A 165 -4.67 -6.56 -4.09
N LYS A 166 -4.11 -6.60 -5.30
CA LYS A 166 -3.41 -7.74 -5.89
C LYS A 166 -1.99 -7.35 -6.26
N ALA A 167 -1.10 -8.34 -6.22
CA ALA A 167 0.26 -8.19 -6.73
C ALA A 167 0.29 -8.67 -8.19
N MET A 168 0.54 -7.77 -9.13
CA MET A 168 0.60 -8.08 -10.55
C MET A 168 1.70 -7.28 -11.23
N HIS A 169 2.32 -7.87 -12.25
CA HIS A 169 3.21 -7.16 -13.17
C HIS A 169 2.60 -7.21 -14.56
N MET A 170 2.84 -6.16 -15.33
CA MET A 170 2.60 -6.16 -16.75
C MET A 170 3.61 -5.31 -17.51
N SER A 171 3.74 -5.54 -18.80
CA SER A 171 4.57 -4.75 -19.70
C SER A 171 3.82 -4.31 -20.95
N LEU A 172 4.13 -3.11 -21.40
CA LEU A 172 3.71 -2.54 -22.68
C LEU A 172 4.94 -2.40 -23.57
N ASP A 173 4.92 -3.05 -24.73
CA ASP A 173 5.93 -2.87 -25.77
C ASP A 173 5.66 -1.53 -26.49
N THR A 174 6.61 -0.60 -26.40
CA THR A 174 6.47 0.75 -26.98
C THR A 174 6.59 0.78 -28.50
N ALA A 175 7.17 -0.25 -29.13
CA ALA A 175 7.29 -0.32 -30.58
C ALA A 175 6.00 -0.80 -31.24
N THR A 176 5.28 -1.72 -30.58
CA THR A 176 4.02 -2.28 -31.09
C THR A 176 2.77 -1.65 -30.47
N ASP A 177 2.91 -0.91 -29.36
CA ASP A 177 1.82 -0.40 -28.52
C ASP A 177 0.89 -1.55 -28.05
N GLN A 178 1.48 -2.72 -27.77
CA GLN A 178 0.76 -3.91 -27.31
C GLN A 178 1.21 -4.34 -25.92
N LEU A 179 0.25 -4.81 -25.12
CA LEU A 179 0.55 -5.47 -23.85
C LEU A 179 1.24 -6.80 -24.15
N SER A 180 2.47 -6.96 -23.67
CA SER A 180 3.31 -8.12 -23.98
C SER A 180 3.17 -9.23 -22.95
N GLU A 181 3.30 -8.91 -21.66
CA GLU A 181 3.28 -9.90 -20.59
C GLU A 181 2.44 -9.44 -19.40
N ILE A 182 1.72 -10.38 -18.77
CA ILE A 182 0.98 -10.15 -17.53
C ILE A 182 1.30 -11.31 -16.58
N TRP A 183 1.84 -10.99 -15.41
CA TRP A 183 2.14 -11.96 -14.37
C TRP A 183 1.37 -11.66 -13.10
N ILE A 184 0.62 -12.65 -12.62
CA ILE A 184 0.04 -12.59 -11.27
C ILE A 184 1.11 -13.12 -10.31
N LEU A 185 1.52 -12.29 -9.34
CA LEU A 185 2.54 -12.70 -8.39
C LEU A 185 1.92 -13.61 -7.33
N PRO A 186 2.41 -14.85 -7.17
CA PRO A 186 1.81 -15.80 -6.25
C PRO A 186 1.96 -15.35 -4.78
N PRO A 187 0.87 -15.30 -4.00
CA PRO A 187 0.93 -14.98 -2.58
C PRO A 187 1.88 -15.90 -1.81
N HIS A 188 2.54 -15.34 -0.80
CA HIS A 188 3.45 -16.04 0.12
C HIS A 188 4.70 -16.66 -0.54
N LYS A 189 4.95 -16.39 -1.82
CA LYS A 189 6.23 -16.64 -2.47
C LYS A 189 6.92 -15.31 -2.71
N THR A 190 8.19 -15.21 -2.31
CA THR A 190 9.00 -13.99 -2.45
C THR A 190 10.13 -14.20 -3.46
N PRO A 191 9.85 -14.58 -4.73
CA PRO A 191 10.90 -14.58 -5.74
C PRO A 191 11.38 -13.14 -5.96
N LEU A 192 12.67 -13.01 -6.30
CA LEU A 192 13.23 -11.76 -6.77
C LEU A 192 13.06 -11.73 -8.29
N TYR A 193 12.32 -10.76 -8.79
CA TYR A 193 12.13 -10.53 -10.21
C TYR A 193 13.10 -9.43 -10.65
N GLN A 194 13.75 -9.64 -11.79
CA GLN A 194 14.66 -8.67 -12.38
C GLN A 194 14.10 -8.24 -13.73
N LEU A 195 13.83 -6.95 -13.88
CA LEU A 195 13.34 -6.33 -15.12
C LEU A 195 14.43 -5.44 -15.73
N ARG A 196 14.42 -5.37 -17.06
CA ARG A 196 15.28 -4.48 -17.85
C ARG A 196 14.48 -3.25 -18.24
N LEU A 197 14.99 -2.08 -17.87
CA LEU A 197 14.34 -0.79 -18.08
C LEU A 197 14.77 -0.10 -19.39
N ASP A 198 15.62 -0.76 -20.19
CA ASP A 198 16.21 -0.23 -21.42
C ASP A 198 15.76 -0.95 -22.71
N MET A 199 14.88 -1.96 -22.61
CA MET A 199 14.48 -2.78 -23.76
C MET A 199 13.25 -2.26 -24.52
N GLY A 200 12.86 -1.00 -24.32
CA GLY A 200 11.69 -0.42 -24.99
C GLY A 200 10.35 -0.90 -24.44
N ASP A 201 10.34 -1.64 -23.33
CA ASP A 201 9.14 -1.98 -22.57
C ASP A 201 8.90 -0.98 -21.45
N ILE A 202 7.64 -0.66 -21.19
CA ILE A 202 7.19 0.06 -19.99
C ILE A 202 6.57 -0.95 -19.05
N HIS A 203 7.11 -1.07 -17.84
CA HIS A 203 6.60 -1.98 -16.84
C HIS A 203 5.61 -1.29 -15.90
N GLU A 204 4.49 -1.94 -15.57
CA GLU A 204 3.61 -1.56 -14.47
C GLU A 204 3.57 -2.67 -13.42
N ILE A 205 3.82 -2.32 -12.17
CA ILE A 205 3.78 -3.21 -11.02
C ILE A 205 2.68 -2.73 -10.07
N GLN A 206 1.65 -3.55 -9.92
CA GLN A 206 0.62 -3.38 -8.91
C GLN A 206 1.06 -3.97 -7.57
N ILE A 207 0.95 -3.16 -6.53
CA ILE A 207 1.32 -3.51 -5.16
C ILE A 207 0.06 -3.89 -4.38
N PRO A 208 0.03 -5.03 -3.69
CA PRO A 208 -1.11 -5.42 -2.89
C PRO A 208 -1.26 -4.47 -1.69
N THR A 209 -2.45 -4.41 -1.11
CA THR A 209 -2.65 -3.69 0.14
C THR A 209 -1.84 -4.31 1.27
N CYS A 210 -1.37 -3.50 2.22
CA CYS A 210 -0.76 -4.00 3.45
C CYS A 210 -1.79 -4.26 4.57
N SER A 211 -3.05 -3.88 4.36
CA SER A 211 -4.10 -3.89 5.38
C SER A 211 -5.14 -4.97 5.12
N TYR A 212 -5.36 -5.85 6.09
CA TYR A 212 -6.41 -6.88 6.03
C TYR A 212 -7.82 -6.27 6.12
N ARG A 213 -7.94 -4.96 6.41
CA ARG A 213 -9.23 -4.28 6.51
C ARG A 213 -9.91 -4.14 5.15
N MET A 214 -9.18 -4.30 4.06
CA MET A 214 -9.75 -4.38 2.72
C MET A 214 -10.36 -5.75 2.39
N GLY A 215 -10.45 -6.67 3.37
CA GLY A 215 -11.10 -7.97 3.19
C GLY A 215 -10.27 -9.01 2.44
N THR A 216 -9.01 -8.72 2.11
CA THR A 216 -8.11 -9.65 1.41
C THR A 216 -7.14 -10.35 2.38
N PRO A 217 -6.91 -11.67 2.25
CA PRO A 217 -5.91 -12.38 3.06
C PRO A 217 -4.48 -12.09 2.61
N ASN A 218 -4.29 -11.73 1.34
CA ASN A 218 -2.98 -11.60 0.71
C ASN A 218 -2.51 -10.14 0.78
N MET A 219 -1.77 -9.84 1.84
CA MET A 219 -1.23 -8.49 2.07
C MET A 219 0.28 -8.46 1.88
N GLY A 220 0.81 -7.31 1.47
CA GLY A 220 2.25 -7.16 1.28
C GLY A 220 2.72 -5.72 1.27
N TYR A 221 4.05 -5.55 1.30
CA TYR A 221 4.71 -4.32 0.88
C TYR A 221 5.51 -4.60 -0.40
N GLY A 222 5.48 -3.67 -1.36
CA GLY A 222 6.40 -3.71 -2.48
C GLY A 222 7.82 -3.36 -2.03
N LEU A 223 8.82 -4.10 -2.51
CA LEU A 223 10.22 -3.76 -2.37
C LEU A 223 10.85 -3.71 -3.77
N ALA A 224 11.52 -2.62 -4.07
CA ALA A 224 12.14 -2.35 -5.35
C ALA A 224 13.54 -1.78 -5.14
N TYR A 225 14.51 -2.26 -5.92
CA TYR A 225 15.85 -1.73 -6.07
C TYR A 225 16.03 -1.31 -7.53
N ILE A 226 16.25 -0.01 -7.75
CA ILE A 226 16.41 0.57 -9.09
C ILE A 226 17.89 0.86 -9.31
N ASP A 227 18.49 0.15 -10.27
CA ASP A 227 19.82 0.49 -10.76
C ASP A 227 19.69 1.36 -12.02
N THR A 228 19.96 2.65 -11.85
CA THR A 228 19.84 3.60 -12.96
C THR A 228 21.00 3.53 -13.96
N GLN A 229 22.12 2.90 -13.60
CA GLN A 229 23.29 2.72 -14.47
C GLN A 229 23.13 1.46 -15.32
N GLU A 230 22.83 0.34 -14.67
CA GLU A 230 22.61 -0.95 -15.34
C GLU A 230 21.21 -1.06 -15.97
N LYS A 231 20.35 -0.06 -15.74
CA LYS A 231 18.98 -0.01 -16.25
C LYS A 231 18.18 -1.24 -15.85
N THR A 232 18.29 -1.62 -14.59
CA THR A 232 17.55 -2.75 -14.03
C THR A 232 16.66 -2.33 -12.89
N LEU A 233 15.58 -3.10 -12.72
CA LEU A 233 14.75 -3.08 -11.52
C LEU A 233 14.71 -4.48 -10.95
N ASP A 234 15.19 -4.64 -9.73
CA ASP A 234 14.96 -5.83 -8.94
C ASP A 234 13.78 -5.57 -8.01
N PHE A 235 12.76 -6.43 -8.03
CA PHE A 235 11.57 -6.24 -7.20
C PHE A 235 11.04 -7.54 -6.61
N THR A 236 10.36 -7.41 -5.47
CA THR A 236 9.63 -8.50 -4.82
C THR A 236 8.49 -7.95 -3.95
N ILE A 237 7.61 -8.83 -3.49
CA ILE A 237 6.58 -8.51 -2.52
C ILE A 237 6.98 -9.10 -1.17
N LEU A 238 7.07 -8.25 -0.16
CA LEU A 238 7.23 -8.66 1.23
C LEU A 238 5.86 -9.09 1.78
N TRP A 239 5.48 -10.34 1.49
CA TRP A 239 4.20 -10.90 1.93
C TRP A 239 4.09 -10.90 3.46
N LEU A 240 2.94 -10.46 3.95
CA LEU A 240 2.63 -10.41 5.37
C LEU A 240 1.90 -11.68 5.83
N PRO A 241 2.03 -12.07 7.11
CA PRO A 241 1.28 -13.20 7.64
C PRO A 241 -0.23 -12.95 7.57
N GLU A 242 -0.99 -13.93 7.07
CA GLU A 242 -2.44 -13.84 7.00
C GLU A 242 -3.05 -13.52 8.38
N ARG A 243 -3.91 -12.50 8.44
CA ARG A 243 -4.48 -12.04 9.71
C ARG A 243 -5.76 -12.77 10.10
N PHE A 244 -6.59 -13.15 9.13
CA PHE A 244 -7.90 -13.76 9.42
C PHE A 244 -7.78 -15.05 10.22
N TYR A 245 -6.83 -15.92 9.88
CA TYR A 245 -6.59 -17.16 10.63
C TYR A 245 -6.20 -16.88 12.10
N GLN A 246 -5.38 -15.86 12.34
CA GLN A 246 -4.96 -15.47 13.69
C GLN A 246 -6.14 -14.92 14.51
N ILE A 247 -7.02 -14.14 13.87
CA ILE A 247 -8.25 -13.63 14.51
C ILE A 247 -9.16 -14.79 14.91
N TRP A 248 -9.35 -15.78 14.03
CA TRP A 248 -10.14 -16.97 14.36
C TRP A 248 -9.56 -17.72 15.56
N ILE A 249 -8.24 -17.93 15.62
CA ILE A 249 -7.59 -18.54 16.79
C ILE A 249 -7.90 -17.75 18.06
N TYR A 250 -7.80 -16.41 18.03
CA TYR A 250 -8.10 -15.59 19.21
C TYR A 250 -9.54 -15.75 19.67
N LEU A 251 -10.50 -15.80 18.74
CA LEU A 251 -11.91 -16.03 19.05
C LEU A 251 -12.14 -17.41 19.67
N TYR A 252 -11.49 -18.46 19.16
CA TYR A 252 -11.59 -19.80 19.75
C TYR A 252 -11.00 -19.85 21.16
N VAL A 253 -9.85 -19.24 21.40
CA VAL A 253 -9.21 -19.18 22.73
C VAL A 253 -10.08 -18.40 23.71
N LEU A 254 -10.63 -17.26 23.30
CA LEU A 254 -11.55 -16.46 24.13
C LEU A 254 -12.83 -17.24 24.45
N GLY A 255 -13.40 -17.93 23.47
CA GLY A 255 -14.57 -18.79 23.67
C GLY A 255 -14.28 -19.93 24.65
N ALA A 256 -13.15 -20.61 24.50
CA ALA A 256 -12.75 -21.67 25.42
C ALA A 256 -12.52 -21.15 26.85
N ALA A 257 -11.85 -20.00 27.00
CA ALA A 257 -11.63 -19.38 28.31
C ALA A 257 -12.96 -18.93 28.96
N PHE A 258 -13.90 -18.43 28.17
CA PHE A 258 -15.24 -18.05 28.65
C PHE A 258 -16.03 -19.28 29.13
N LEU A 259 -16.06 -20.36 28.33
CA LEU A 259 -16.71 -21.62 28.72
C LEU A 259 -16.07 -22.22 29.98
N PHE A 260 -14.74 -22.20 30.06
CA PHE A 260 -14.02 -22.63 31.25
C PHE A 260 -14.39 -21.78 32.48
N SER A 261 -14.50 -20.47 32.33
CA SER A 261 -14.90 -19.57 33.42
C SER A 261 -16.34 -19.84 33.89
N ILE A 262 -17.27 -20.08 32.96
CA ILE A 262 -18.65 -20.50 33.29
C ILE A 262 -18.65 -21.83 34.04
N PHE A 263 -17.90 -22.82 33.55
CA PHE A 263 -17.80 -24.11 34.21
C PHE A 263 -17.30 -23.98 35.65
N PHE A 264 -16.25 -23.19 35.89
CA PHE A 264 -15.74 -22.93 37.23
C PHE A 264 -16.76 -22.20 38.13
N LEU A 265 -17.48 -21.21 37.59
CA LEU A 265 -18.54 -20.52 38.33
C LEU A 265 -19.65 -21.50 38.74
N ILE A 266 -20.15 -22.32 37.82
CA ILE A 266 -21.16 -23.34 38.10
C ILE A 266 -20.66 -24.32 39.16
N CYS A 267 -19.47 -24.90 39.00
CA CYS A 267 -18.89 -25.84 39.97
C CYS A 267 -18.70 -25.21 41.36
N SER A 268 -18.26 -23.95 41.44
CA SER A 268 -18.09 -23.24 42.72
C SER A 268 -19.42 -22.98 43.45
N THR A 269 -20.49 -22.65 42.71
CA THR A 269 -21.84 -22.50 43.28
C THR A 269 -22.42 -23.84 43.75
N CYS A 270 -22.14 -24.94 43.05
CA CYS A 270 -22.55 -26.28 43.46
C CYS A 270 -21.83 -26.75 44.73
N MET A 271 -20.54 -26.43 44.91
CA MET A 271 -19.79 -26.82 46.12
C MET A 271 -20.18 -26.02 47.37
N SER A 272 -20.57 -24.75 47.23
CA SER A 272 -21.01 -23.91 48.37
C SER A 272 -22.29 -24.44 49.05
N ASN A 273 -23.17 -25.09 48.29
CA ASN A 273 -24.43 -25.64 48.80
C ASN A 273 -24.30 -26.96 49.57
N HIS A 274 -23.09 -27.53 49.71
CA HIS A 274 -22.87 -28.82 50.38
C HIS A 274 -22.31 -28.75 51.81
N ILE A 275 -22.20 -27.57 52.45
CA ILE A 275 -21.90 -27.49 53.89
C ILE A 275 -23.21 -27.69 54.69
N ALA A 276 -23.68 -28.94 54.74
CA ALA A 276 -24.70 -29.36 55.69
C ALA A 276 -24.04 -29.63 57.05
N TYR A 277 -24.37 -28.81 58.06
CA TYR A 277 -23.99 -29.03 59.45
C TYR A 277 -24.51 -30.39 59.93
N SER A 278 -23.61 -31.36 60.15
CA SER A 278 -23.92 -32.55 60.92
C SER A 278 -23.99 -32.17 62.40
N ARG A 279 -25.19 -32.09 62.96
CA ARG A 279 -25.38 -32.04 64.41
C ARG A 279 -24.93 -33.37 65.00
N VAL A 280 -23.95 -33.34 65.89
CA VAL A 280 -23.53 -34.47 66.72
C VAL A 280 -24.63 -34.71 67.78
N PRO A 281 -25.21 -35.92 67.89
CA PRO A 281 -26.11 -36.24 68.99
C PRO A 281 -25.31 -36.44 70.28
N ILE A 282 -25.89 -35.98 71.40
CA ILE A 282 -25.41 -36.10 72.78
C ILE A 282 -25.36 -37.57 73.21
#